data_AF-A0A836BWN7-F1
#
_entry.id   AF-A0A836BWN7-F1
#
_cell.length_a   1.000
_cell.length_b   1.000
_cell.length_c   1.000
_cell.angle_alpha   90.00
_cell.angle_beta   90.00
_cell.angle_gamma   90.00
#
_symmetry.space_group_name_H-M   'P 1'
#
loop_
_entity.id
_entity.type
_entity.pdbx_description
1 polymer ?
#
loop_
_entity_poly.entity_id
_entity_poly.type
_entity_poly.pdbx_seq_one_letter_code
_entity_poly.pdbx_strand_id
1 'polypeptide(L)'
;MVNIQGLSLAQLLGFRYRYQSGFEDGLLASLPAVVEPGLVCPNASEVVRACQECQRTDLWEYNMNCPAGWTQARAAIVNVTRTAIQTWAAANGKTVPAFEKGDVVIQVRCARDTLLSHPMFGPTAFSHYLKYMPADTRRVFAVYAHHGHNGPNVYPPCDRIVEAMGRYFAARRPDLQFSVVSGELWEDFARLVYAPTLFKDSCSSFGHWAGLSSSGRVFFTQMGDPTADMPFRDLKFVTPTVDSSFTFVNTSVLWPTLAQRLGMALDQESMPEEQLARMLQWLETN
;
A
#
# COMPACT_ATOMS: atom_id res chain seq x y z
N MET A 1 -15.05 3.53 -3.14
CA MET A 1 -13.75 3.83 -2.49
C MET A 1 -14.02 4.16 -1.03
N VAL A 2 -13.53 3.38 -0.06
CA VAL A 2 -13.70 3.71 1.36
C VAL A 2 -12.94 5.00 1.63
N ASN A 3 -13.65 6.06 2.01
CA ASN A 3 -13.04 7.35 2.23
C ASN A 3 -12.39 7.40 3.62
N ILE A 4 -11.32 6.63 3.80
CA ILE A 4 -10.44 6.65 4.99
C ILE A 4 -9.95 8.06 5.24
N GLN A 5 -9.78 8.85 4.18
CA GLN A 5 -9.38 10.24 4.30
C GLN A 5 -10.46 11.05 5.02
N GLY A 6 -11.73 10.82 4.70
CA GLY A 6 -12.87 11.38 5.41
C GLY A 6 -12.93 10.93 6.87
N LEU A 7 -12.65 9.65 7.14
CA LEU A 7 -12.54 9.14 8.51
C LEU A 7 -11.42 9.86 9.26
N SER A 8 -10.21 9.90 8.72
CA SER A 8 -9.06 10.56 9.35
C SER A 8 -9.31 12.04 9.63
N LEU A 9 -9.92 12.75 8.68
CA LEU A 9 -10.32 14.15 8.84
C LEU A 9 -11.33 14.32 9.99
N ALA A 10 -12.36 13.47 10.03
CA ALA A 10 -13.36 13.51 11.08
C ALA A 10 -12.76 13.17 12.46
N GLN A 11 -11.87 12.18 12.54
CA GLN A 11 -11.16 11.84 13.77
C GLN A 11 -10.31 13.01 14.26
N LEU A 12 -9.54 13.65 13.36
CA LEU A 12 -8.69 14.79 13.67
C LEU A 12 -9.48 16.02 14.16
N LEU A 13 -10.61 16.29 13.52
CA LEU A 13 -11.45 17.45 13.84
C LEU A 13 -12.44 17.18 14.98
N GLY A 14 -12.42 15.98 15.58
CA GLY A 14 -13.36 15.62 16.64
C GLY A 14 -14.81 15.50 16.16
N PHE A 15 -15.02 15.24 14.87
CA PHE A 15 -16.34 15.02 14.30
C PHE A 15 -16.69 13.55 14.22
N ARG A 16 -17.99 13.28 14.38
CA ARG A 16 -18.56 11.98 14.06
C ARG A 16 -18.42 11.74 12.57
N TYR A 17 -17.88 10.59 12.19
CA TYR A 17 -17.80 10.16 10.80
C TYR A 17 -18.95 9.22 10.48
N ARG A 18 -19.64 9.45 9.36
CA ARG A 18 -20.63 8.53 8.81
C ARG A 18 -20.15 8.06 7.45
N TYR A 19 -19.97 6.76 7.28
CA TYR A 19 -19.76 6.20 5.95
C TYR A 19 -21.05 6.41 5.15
N GLN A 20 -20.98 7.12 4.02
CA GLN A 20 -22.16 7.33 3.17
C GLN A 20 -22.57 6.00 2.51
N SER A 21 -23.89 5.84 2.29
CA SER A 21 -24.47 4.73 1.53
C SER A 21 -23.86 4.67 0.11
N GLY A 22 -23.46 3.47 -0.31
CA GLY A 22 -22.70 3.22 -1.53
C GLY A 22 -21.73 2.03 -1.44
N PHE A 23 -21.86 1.23 -0.38
CA PHE A 23 -21.01 0.09 -0.04
C PHE A 23 -21.89 -1.11 0.28
N GLU A 24 -22.87 -1.36 -0.59
CA GLU A 24 -23.97 -2.30 -0.30
C GLU A 24 -23.52 -3.77 -0.32
N ASP A 25 -22.35 -4.07 -0.88
CA ASP A 25 -21.82 -5.43 -1.00
C ASP A 25 -20.38 -5.58 -0.47
N GLY A 26 -20.06 -6.81 -0.04
CA GLY A 26 -18.70 -7.22 0.34
C GLY A 26 -18.21 -6.68 1.68
N LEU A 27 -16.88 -6.68 1.88
CA LEU A 27 -16.21 -6.25 3.12
C LEU A 27 -16.66 -4.87 3.59
N LEU A 28 -16.99 -3.98 2.65
CA LEU A 28 -17.29 -2.58 2.94
C LEU A 28 -18.64 -2.41 3.64
N ALA A 29 -19.59 -3.34 3.42
CA ALA A 29 -20.86 -3.37 4.13
C ALA A 29 -20.70 -3.68 5.63
N SER A 30 -19.56 -4.27 6.03
CA SER A 30 -19.24 -4.57 7.43
C SER A 30 -18.51 -3.43 8.15
N LEU A 31 -18.26 -2.30 7.48
CA LEU A 31 -17.80 -1.08 8.16
C LEU A 31 -18.91 -0.55 9.07
N PRO A 32 -18.57 0.00 10.24
CA PRO A 32 -19.57 0.62 11.10
C PRO A 32 -20.22 1.80 10.38
N ALA A 33 -21.55 1.91 10.44
CA ALA A 33 -22.26 3.02 9.81
C ALA A 33 -21.78 4.39 10.32
N VAL A 34 -21.37 4.43 11.59
CA VAL A 34 -20.88 5.62 12.28
C VAL A 34 -19.62 5.28 13.07
N VAL A 35 -18.61 6.14 12.98
CA VAL A 35 -17.43 6.14 13.85
C VAL A 35 -17.49 7.40 14.71
N GLU A 36 -17.48 7.22 16.03
CA GLU A 36 -17.47 8.33 16.98
C GLU A 36 -16.12 9.10 16.91
N PRO A 37 -16.10 10.38 17.31
CA PRO A 37 -14.89 11.19 17.33
C PRO A 37 -13.71 10.53 18.04
N GLY A 38 -12.51 10.73 17.49
CA GLY A 38 -11.25 10.35 18.13
C GLY A 38 -10.81 11.36 19.19
N LEU A 39 -9.66 11.09 19.83
CA LEU A 39 -8.98 12.04 20.73
C LEU A 39 -8.75 13.36 19.98
N VAL A 40 -9.46 14.40 20.40
CA VAL A 40 -9.36 15.75 19.86
C VAL A 40 -7.96 16.28 20.13
N CYS A 41 -7.29 16.83 19.11
CA CYS A 41 -6.23 17.81 19.35
C CYS A 41 -6.82 18.87 20.28
N PRO A 42 -6.38 18.99 21.54
CA PRO A 42 -7.06 19.81 22.56
C PRO A 42 -7.14 21.29 22.18
N ASN A 43 -6.44 21.70 21.13
CA ASN A 43 -6.43 23.06 20.62
C ASN A 43 -6.61 23.08 19.09
N ALA A 44 -7.64 23.78 18.60
CA ALA A 44 -7.88 23.99 17.17
C ALA A 44 -6.70 24.64 16.45
N SER A 45 -5.89 25.44 17.16
CA SER A 45 -4.64 26.01 16.59
C SER A 45 -3.55 24.96 16.36
N GLU A 46 -3.56 23.82 17.07
CA GLU A 46 -2.64 22.71 16.82
C GLU A 46 -3.05 21.89 15.62
N VAL A 47 -4.36 21.71 15.37
CA VAL A 47 -4.88 21.12 14.12
C VAL A 47 -4.56 22.04 12.95
N VAL A 48 -4.86 23.34 13.08
CA VAL A 48 -4.55 24.33 12.04
C VAL A 48 -3.05 24.39 11.79
N ARG A 49 -2.19 24.34 12.81
CA ARG A 49 -0.73 24.27 12.63
C ARG A 49 -0.26 22.96 12.01
N ALA A 50 -0.81 21.83 12.42
CA ALA A 50 -0.45 20.52 11.89
C ALA A 50 -0.93 20.33 10.44
N CYS A 51 -1.98 21.04 10.04
CA CYS A 51 -2.55 21.02 8.70
C CYS A 51 -2.40 22.37 7.96
N GLN A 52 -1.48 23.26 8.37
CA GLN A 52 -1.39 24.65 7.87
C GLN A 52 -0.99 24.74 6.39
N GLU A 53 -0.57 23.61 5.80
CA GLU A 53 -0.32 23.45 4.37
C GLU A 53 -1.60 23.14 3.56
N CYS A 54 -2.76 22.97 4.21
CA CYS A 54 -4.04 22.57 3.59
C CYS A 54 -4.85 23.71 2.96
N GLN A 55 -4.23 24.80 2.49
CA GLN A 55 -4.94 25.85 1.72
C GLN A 55 -5.33 25.41 0.30
N ARG A 56 -5.09 24.15 -0.08
CA ARG A 56 -5.52 23.59 -1.37
C ARG A 56 -6.94 23.03 -1.26
N THR A 57 -7.77 23.36 -2.24
CA THR A 57 -9.21 23.05 -2.28
C THR A 57 -9.53 21.64 -2.78
N ASP A 58 -8.52 20.83 -3.08
CA ASP A 58 -8.61 19.42 -3.45
C ASP A 58 -8.58 18.52 -2.21
N LEU A 59 -9.75 18.36 -1.59
CA LEU A 59 -9.99 17.58 -0.36
C LEU A 59 -9.50 16.11 -0.39
N TRP A 60 -9.19 15.55 -1.57
CA TRP A 60 -8.74 14.16 -1.71
C TRP A 60 -7.28 13.94 -1.28
N GLU A 61 -6.48 14.99 -1.06
CA GLU A 61 -5.09 14.88 -0.60
C GLU A 61 -4.89 15.25 0.88
N TYR A 62 -5.95 15.68 1.56
CA TYR A 62 -5.88 16.34 2.86
C TYR A 62 -5.06 15.58 3.91
N ASN A 63 -5.18 14.25 3.96
CA ASN A 63 -4.44 13.46 4.95
C ASN A 63 -2.98 13.19 4.57
N MET A 64 -2.61 13.28 3.29
CA MET A 64 -1.19 13.30 2.90
C MET A 64 -0.54 14.62 3.32
N ASN A 65 -1.33 15.70 3.38
CA ASN A 65 -0.88 17.06 3.68
C ASN A 65 -0.99 17.44 5.17
N CYS A 66 -1.51 16.55 6.02
CA CYS A 66 -1.59 16.77 7.46
C CYS A 66 -0.95 15.58 8.22
N PRO A 67 0.37 15.64 8.51
CA PRO A 67 1.09 14.55 9.17
C PRO A 67 0.44 14.05 10.47
N ALA A 68 -0.16 14.96 11.25
CA ALA A 68 -0.87 14.60 12.49
C ALA A 68 -2.14 13.76 12.24
N GLY A 69 -2.76 13.89 11.06
CA GLY A 69 -3.99 13.18 10.71
C GLY A 69 -3.79 11.67 10.69
N TRP A 70 -2.67 11.18 10.16
CA TRP A 70 -2.38 9.73 10.15
C TRP A 70 -2.05 9.22 11.53
N THR A 71 -1.16 9.91 12.26
CA THR A 71 -0.75 9.55 13.62
C THR A 71 -1.96 9.38 14.54
N GLN A 72 -2.89 10.34 14.49
CA GLN A 72 -4.03 10.39 15.41
C GLN A 72 -5.17 9.45 15.01
N ALA A 73 -5.43 9.32 13.70
CA ALA A 73 -6.52 8.48 13.22
C ALA A 73 -6.14 6.99 13.15
N ARG A 74 -4.85 6.63 13.19
CA ARG A 74 -4.42 5.26 12.92
C ARG A 74 -5.05 4.23 13.84
N ALA A 75 -5.11 4.49 15.14
CA ALA A 75 -5.71 3.55 16.09
C ALA A 75 -7.19 3.26 15.73
N ALA A 76 -7.94 4.28 15.35
CA ALA A 76 -9.32 4.13 14.89
C ALA A 76 -9.39 3.36 13.55
N ILE A 77 -8.54 3.69 12.59
CA ILE A 77 -8.47 3.02 11.27
C ILE A 77 -8.17 1.53 11.43
N VAL A 78 -7.17 1.17 12.24
CA VAL A 78 -6.81 -0.22 12.55
C VAL A 78 -7.99 -0.95 13.16
N ASN A 79 -8.60 -0.39 14.21
CA ASN A 79 -9.69 -1.03 14.93
C ASN A 79 -10.92 -1.25 14.04
N VAL A 80 -11.36 -0.20 13.34
CA VAL A 80 -12.54 -0.23 12.45
C VAL A 80 -12.33 -1.23 11.32
N THR A 81 -11.16 -1.21 10.68
CA THR A 81 -10.87 -2.08 9.53
C THR A 81 -10.80 -3.55 9.95
N ARG A 82 -10.10 -3.85 11.06
CA ARG A 82 -9.98 -5.24 11.55
C ARG A 82 -11.33 -5.79 12.00
N THR A 83 -12.14 -4.97 12.68
CA THR A 83 -13.50 -5.33 13.07
C THR A 83 -14.37 -5.63 11.85
N ALA A 84 -14.31 -4.79 10.81
CA ALA A 84 -15.05 -5.04 9.57
C ALA A 84 -14.63 -6.34 8.89
N ILE A 85 -13.31 -6.63 8.81
CA ILE A 85 -12.78 -7.89 8.26
C ILE A 85 -13.29 -9.09 9.07
N GLN A 86 -13.22 -9.03 10.40
CA GLN A 86 -13.66 -10.12 11.27
C GLN A 86 -15.17 -10.37 11.15
N THR A 87 -15.98 -9.31 11.18
CA THR A 87 -17.44 -9.39 11.03
C THR A 87 -17.82 -9.97 9.67
N TRP A 88 -17.21 -9.48 8.59
CA TRP A 88 -17.48 -9.98 7.24
C TRP A 88 -17.08 -11.45 7.10
N ALA A 89 -15.89 -11.83 7.59
CA ALA A 89 -15.41 -13.21 7.51
C ALA A 89 -16.33 -14.16 8.29
N ALA A 90 -16.73 -13.79 9.51
CA ALA A 90 -17.66 -14.58 10.32
C ALA A 90 -19.03 -14.75 9.64
N ALA A 91 -19.59 -13.67 9.09
CA ALA A 91 -20.88 -13.70 8.40
C ALA A 91 -20.87 -14.58 7.13
N ASN A 92 -19.71 -14.74 6.50
CA ASN A 92 -19.54 -15.53 5.28
C ASN A 92 -18.89 -16.91 5.52
N GLY A 93 -18.71 -17.34 6.78
CA GLY A 93 -18.08 -18.62 7.11
C GLY A 93 -16.62 -18.73 6.63
N LYS A 94 -15.93 -17.61 6.49
CA LYS A 94 -14.53 -17.52 6.06
C LYS A 94 -13.60 -17.38 7.27
N THR A 95 -12.34 -17.79 7.10
CA THR A 95 -11.30 -17.64 8.12
C THR A 95 -10.40 -16.47 7.77
N VAL A 96 -10.16 -15.57 8.73
CA VAL A 96 -9.21 -14.46 8.55
C VAL A 96 -7.78 -15.03 8.42
N PRO A 97 -6.99 -14.57 7.44
CA PRO A 97 -5.60 -15.00 7.29
C PRO A 97 -4.79 -14.83 8.59
N ALA A 98 -4.06 -15.87 8.96
CA ALA A 98 -3.18 -15.89 10.12
C ALA A 98 -1.71 -15.99 9.68
N PHE A 99 -0.84 -15.34 10.44
CA PHE A 99 0.61 -15.31 10.19
C PHE A 99 1.37 -15.64 11.46
N GLU A 100 2.56 -16.20 11.30
CA GLU A 100 3.52 -16.41 12.39
C GLU A 100 4.39 -15.17 12.58
N LYS A 101 4.99 -15.06 13.77
CA LYS A 101 5.98 -14.02 14.03
C LYS A 101 7.15 -14.17 13.05
N GLY A 102 7.52 -13.07 12.39
CA GLY A 102 8.62 -13.04 11.42
C GLY A 102 8.18 -13.20 9.97
N ASP A 103 6.91 -13.55 9.71
CA ASP A 103 6.36 -13.54 8.36
C ASP A 103 6.37 -12.13 7.75
N VAL A 104 6.66 -12.09 6.45
CA VAL A 104 6.65 -10.87 5.65
C VAL A 104 5.62 -11.00 4.55
N VAL A 105 4.84 -9.94 4.35
CA VAL A 105 3.92 -9.80 3.23
C VAL A 105 4.36 -8.64 2.36
N ILE A 106 4.46 -8.86 1.05
CA ILE A 106 4.80 -7.85 0.05
C ILE A 106 3.54 -7.60 -0.78
N GLN A 107 3.04 -6.37 -0.73
CA GLN A 107 1.99 -5.93 -1.64
C GLN A 107 2.61 -5.68 -3.01
N VAL A 108 2.37 -6.57 -3.96
CA VAL A 108 2.78 -6.35 -5.35
C VAL A 108 1.65 -5.62 -6.08
N ARG A 109 1.92 -4.38 -6.48
CA ARG A 109 1.06 -3.63 -7.40
C ARG A 109 1.70 -3.64 -8.78
N CYS A 110 1.07 -4.38 -9.67
CA CYS A 110 1.39 -4.40 -11.09
C CYS A 110 0.09 -4.63 -11.86
N ALA A 111 -0.15 -3.81 -12.87
CA ALA A 111 -1.30 -3.94 -13.76
C ALA A 111 -1.00 -3.28 -15.11
N ARG A 112 -1.72 -3.73 -16.16
CA ARG A 112 -1.52 -3.31 -17.54
C ARG A 112 -1.64 -1.80 -17.73
N ASP A 113 -2.58 -1.17 -17.02
CA ASP A 113 -2.92 0.25 -17.12
C ASP A 113 -1.95 1.19 -16.38
N THR A 114 -1.11 0.64 -15.50
CA THR A 114 -0.31 1.44 -14.55
C THR A 114 1.17 1.12 -14.56
N LEU A 115 1.59 -0.08 -15.01
CA LEU A 115 2.99 -0.49 -15.05
C LEU A 115 3.77 0.41 -16.03
N LEU A 116 4.67 1.24 -15.50
CA LEU A 116 5.49 2.22 -16.23
C LEU A 116 4.72 3.33 -16.98
N SER A 117 3.40 3.36 -16.92
CA SER A 117 2.55 4.40 -17.54
C SER A 117 2.15 5.50 -16.56
N HIS A 118 2.14 5.21 -15.25
CA HIS A 118 1.63 6.14 -14.24
C HIS A 118 2.71 6.52 -13.22
N PRO A 119 2.90 7.83 -12.92
CA PRO A 119 3.99 8.32 -12.05
C PRO A 119 3.88 7.93 -10.56
N MET A 120 2.88 7.12 -10.20
CA MET A 120 2.64 6.64 -8.84
C MET A 120 2.80 5.11 -8.71
N PHE A 121 3.05 4.41 -9.83
CA PHE A 121 2.96 2.94 -9.93
C PHE A 121 4.18 2.28 -10.57
N GLY A 122 5.38 2.64 -10.13
CA GLY A 122 6.62 1.96 -10.53
C GLY A 122 6.91 0.71 -9.66
N PRO A 123 7.49 -0.36 -10.23
CA PRO A 123 7.94 -1.51 -9.45
C PRO A 123 9.19 -1.15 -8.64
N THR A 124 9.27 -1.68 -7.42
CA THR A 124 10.37 -1.45 -6.49
C THR A 124 11.52 -2.43 -6.74
N ALA A 125 12.74 -1.94 -6.66
CA ALA A 125 13.96 -2.73 -6.72
C ALA A 125 13.98 -3.86 -5.67
N PHE A 126 14.42 -5.07 -6.04
CA PHE A 126 14.31 -6.23 -5.16
C PHE A 126 15.26 -6.17 -3.96
N SER A 127 16.38 -5.46 -4.07
CA SER A 127 17.30 -5.26 -2.95
C SER A 127 16.63 -4.56 -1.76
N HIS A 128 15.59 -3.77 -2.04
CA HIS A 128 14.78 -3.06 -1.06
C HIS A 128 14.27 -3.99 0.04
N TYR A 129 13.65 -5.10 -0.36
CA TYR A 129 13.01 -6.00 0.58
C TYR A 129 14.06 -6.63 1.49
N LEU A 130 15.18 -7.12 0.95
CA LEU A 130 16.25 -7.70 1.75
C LEU A 130 16.91 -6.69 2.70
N LYS A 131 17.02 -5.42 2.31
CA LYS A 131 17.62 -4.37 3.13
C LYS A 131 16.85 -4.11 4.43
N TYR A 132 15.52 -4.16 4.39
CA TYR A 132 14.66 -3.80 5.53
C TYR A 132 13.96 -5.01 6.17
N MET A 133 13.98 -6.17 5.52
CA MET A 133 13.40 -7.41 6.02
C MET A 133 14.04 -7.81 7.36
N PRO A 134 13.24 -8.21 8.37
CA PRO A 134 13.77 -8.77 9.60
C PRO A 134 14.72 -9.95 9.35
N ALA A 135 15.81 -10.02 10.11
CA ALA A 135 16.81 -11.08 9.93
C ALA A 135 16.25 -12.48 10.22
N ASP A 136 15.25 -12.57 11.10
CA ASP A 136 14.57 -13.80 11.50
C ASP A 136 13.43 -14.21 10.56
N THR A 137 13.16 -13.46 9.49
CA THR A 137 12.15 -13.85 8.49
C THR A 137 12.50 -15.21 7.90
N ARG A 138 11.47 -16.06 7.78
CA ARG A 138 11.53 -17.40 7.16
C ARG A 138 10.57 -17.55 5.98
N ARG A 139 9.48 -16.79 5.96
CA ARG A 139 8.45 -16.86 4.92
C ARG A 139 8.11 -15.47 4.40
N VAL A 140 8.00 -15.38 3.07
CA VAL A 140 7.64 -14.18 2.35
C VAL A 140 6.43 -14.49 1.46
N PHE A 141 5.40 -13.69 1.58
CA PHE A 141 4.16 -13.82 0.81
C PHE A 141 4.00 -12.62 -0.12
N ALA A 142 4.02 -12.85 -1.43
CA ALA A 142 3.67 -11.83 -2.41
C ALA A 142 2.16 -11.85 -2.67
N VAL A 143 1.50 -10.69 -2.48
CA VAL A 143 0.04 -10.51 -2.66
C VAL A 143 -0.22 -9.53 -3.78
N TYR A 144 -1.02 -9.92 -4.80
CA TYR A 144 -1.41 -9.04 -5.89
C TYR A 144 -2.57 -8.14 -5.51
N ALA A 145 -2.33 -6.83 -5.37
CA ALA A 145 -3.31 -5.89 -4.85
C ALA A 145 -4.45 -5.47 -5.82
N HIS A 146 -4.79 -6.25 -6.85
CA HIS A 146 -5.83 -5.82 -7.81
C HIS A 146 -6.49 -6.88 -8.69
N HIS A 147 -5.82 -7.99 -9.00
CA HIS A 147 -6.33 -8.96 -10.00
C HIS A 147 -6.30 -10.42 -9.54
N GLY A 148 -5.68 -10.72 -8.39
CA GLY A 148 -5.35 -12.08 -8.00
C GLY A 148 -4.32 -12.71 -8.95
N HIS A 149 -3.40 -13.51 -8.43
CA HIS A 149 -2.65 -14.45 -9.26
C HIS A 149 -3.65 -15.47 -9.84
N ASN A 150 -3.65 -15.68 -11.15
CA ASN A 150 -4.60 -16.51 -11.92
C ASN A 150 -6.04 -15.97 -12.09
N GLY A 151 -6.29 -14.67 -11.85
CA GLY A 151 -7.57 -14.04 -12.21
C GLY A 151 -7.75 -13.78 -13.71
N PRO A 152 -8.97 -13.45 -14.17
CA PRO A 152 -9.25 -13.20 -15.60
C PRO A 152 -8.51 -11.98 -16.19
N ASN A 153 -7.92 -11.15 -15.32
CA ASN A 153 -7.20 -9.92 -15.69
C ASN A 153 -5.68 -10.01 -15.38
N VAL A 154 -5.12 -11.23 -15.28
CA VAL A 154 -3.68 -11.41 -15.09
C VAL A 154 -2.92 -10.79 -16.25
N TYR A 155 -1.94 -9.94 -15.92
CA TYR A 155 -1.03 -9.34 -16.87
C TYR A 155 0.31 -10.09 -16.82
N PRO A 156 0.69 -10.87 -17.85
CA PRO A 156 1.85 -11.77 -17.79
C PRO A 156 3.19 -11.13 -17.36
N PRO A 157 3.50 -9.87 -17.71
CA PRO A 157 4.69 -9.20 -17.18
C PRO A 157 4.72 -9.12 -15.65
N CYS A 158 3.57 -9.01 -14.99
CA CYS A 158 3.49 -8.98 -13.53
C CYS A 158 3.91 -10.29 -12.90
N ASP A 159 3.46 -11.43 -13.44
CA ASP A 159 3.87 -12.74 -12.96
C ASP A 159 5.38 -12.94 -13.12
N ARG A 160 5.92 -12.52 -14.26
CA ARG A 160 7.36 -12.59 -14.49
C ARG A 160 8.19 -11.71 -13.55
N ILE A 161 7.68 -10.55 -13.14
CA ILE A 161 8.31 -9.72 -12.10
C ILE A 161 8.32 -10.46 -10.76
N VAL A 162 7.20 -11.06 -10.36
CA VAL A 162 7.08 -11.76 -9.07
C VAL A 162 7.91 -13.04 -9.05
N GLU A 163 7.95 -13.79 -10.16
CA GLU A 163 8.84 -14.93 -10.29
C GLU A 163 10.31 -14.53 -10.19
N ALA A 164 10.71 -13.41 -10.82
CA ALA A 164 12.06 -12.87 -10.69
C ALA A 164 12.37 -12.46 -9.25
N MET A 165 11.41 -11.85 -8.55
CA MET A 165 11.52 -11.55 -7.12
C MET A 165 11.75 -12.82 -6.29
N GLY A 166 10.99 -13.89 -6.55
CA GLY A 166 11.16 -15.18 -5.89
C GLY A 166 12.55 -15.80 -6.14
N ARG A 167 13.02 -15.79 -7.40
CA ARG A 167 14.39 -16.24 -7.75
C ARG A 167 15.46 -15.39 -7.07
N TYR A 168 15.25 -14.08 -7.00
CA TYR A 168 16.15 -13.13 -6.34
C TYR A 168 16.31 -13.47 -4.85
N PHE A 169 15.20 -13.74 -4.16
CA PHE A 169 15.23 -14.18 -2.76
C PHE A 169 15.91 -15.54 -2.60
N ALA A 170 15.54 -16.55 -3.39
CA ALA A 170 16.11 -17.89 -3.30
C ALA A 170 17.64 -17.88 -3.48
N ALA A 171 18.16 -17.03 -4.37
CA ALA A 171 19.60 -16.89 -4.62
C ALA A 171 20.38 -16.25 -3.46
N ARG A 172 19.75 -15.35 -2.68
CA ARG A 172 20.43 -14.54 -1.63
C ARG A 172 20.11 -14.98 -0.21
N ARG A 173 18.96 -15.62 -0.03
CA ARG A 173 18.41 -16.10 1.23
C ARG A 173 17.74 -17.45 0.98
N PRO A 174 18.53 -18.52 0.77
CA PRO A 174 18.01 -19.85 0.44
C PRO A 174 17.20 -20.48 1.58
N ASP A 175 17.29 -19.92 2.80
CA ASP A 175 16.50 -20.28 3.97
C ASP A 175 15.09 -19.67 3.97
N LEU A 176 14.79 -18.74 3.04
CA LEU A 176 13.47 -18.12 2.90
C LEU A 176 12.57 -18.92 1.97
N GLN A 177 11.36 -19.19 2.43
CA GLN A 177 10.27 -19.65 1.58
C GLN A 177 9.55 -18.46 0.98
N PHE A 178 9.68 -18.26 -0.33
CA PHE A 178 8.89 -17.28 -1.07
C PHE A 178 7.65 -17.96 -1.65
N SER A 179 6.48 -17.38 -1.42
CA SER A 179 5.21 -17.87 -1.95
C SER A 179 4.41 -16.73 -2.55
N VAL A 180 3.82 -16.99 -3.71
CA VAL A 180 2.78 -16.13 -4.27
C VAL A 180 1.46 -16.60 -3.70
N VAL A 181 0.72 -15.70 -3.05
CA VAL A 181 -0.60 -16.00 -2.51
C VAL A 181 -1.65 -15.15 -3.21
N SER A 182 -2.77 -15.77 -3.54
CA SER A 182 -3.94 -15.11 -4.07
C SER A 182 -5.20 -15.69 -3.46
N GLY A 183 -6.26 -14.90 -3.48
CA GLY A 183 -7.58 -15.35 -3.09
C GLY A 183 -8.64 -14.37 -3.59
N GLU A 184 -9.77 -14.35 -2.90
CA GLU A 184 -10.76 -13.29 -3.09
C GLU A 184 -10.16 -11.94 -2.67
N LEU A 185 -10.64 -10.84 -3.26
CA LEU A 185 -10.10 -9.49 -3.00
C LEU A 185 -10.04 -9.14 -1.50
N TRP A 186 -11.03 -9.59 -0.72
CA TRP A 186 -11.04 -9.37 0.73
C TRP A 186 -9.95 -10.17 1.46
N GLU A 187 -9.62 -11.38 0.99
CA GLU A 187 -8.58 -12.21 1.60
C GLU A 187 -7.22 -11.56 1.37
N ASP A 188 -6.97 -11.10 0.15
CA ASP A 188 -5.74 -10.38 -0.18
C ASP A 188 -5.64 -9.09 0.64
N PHE A 189 -6.74 -8.36 0.81
CA PHE A 189 -6.77 -7.19 1.68
C PHE A 189 -6.47 -7.57 3.14
N ALA A 190 -7.09 -8.62 3.65
CA ALA A 190 -6.89 -9.10 5.02
C ALA A 190 -5.45 -9.59 5.24
N ARG A 191 -4.82 -10.24 4.25
CA ARG A 191 -3.41 -10.64 4.29
C ARG A 191 -2.51 -9.42 4.52
N LEU A 192 -2.76 -8.31 3.84
CA LEU A 192 -2.00 -7.07 4.04
C LEU A 192 -2.26 -6.44 5.42
N VAL A 193 -3.52 -6.40 5.88
CA VAL A 193 -3.90 -5.80 7.19
C VAL A 193 -3.37 -6.61 8.39
N TYR A 194 -3.29 -7.94 8.26
CA TYR A 194 -2.84 -8.84 9.33
C TYR A 194 -1.36 -9.21 9.25
N ALA A 195 -0.64 -8.71 8.25
CA ALA A 195 0.79 -8.95 8.07
C ALA A 195 1.61 -8.49 9.31
N PRO A 196 2.46 -9.35 9.89
CA PRO A 196 3.38 -8.94 10.96
C PRO A 196 4.41 -7.93 10.47
N THR A 197 4.88 -8.09 9.23
CA THR A 197 5.66 -7.11 8.48
C THR A 197 5.06 -6.96 7.09
N LEU A 198 4.75 -5.73 6.70
CA LEU A 198 4.18 -5.37 5.40
C LEU A 198 5.16 -4.48 4.62
N PHE A 199 5.52 -4.89 3.42
CA PHE A 199 6.06 -4.01 2.40
C PHE A 199 4.92 -3.53 1.50
N LYS A 200 4.66 -2.24 1.55
CA LYS A 200 3.63 -1.57 0.75
C LYS A 200 4.34 -0.96 -0.47
N ASP A 201 4.27 -1.64 -1.61
CA ASP A 201 4.82 -1.11 -2.85
C ASP A 201 3.81 -0.24 -3.58
N SER A 202 4.27 0.91 -4.08
CA SER A 202 3.55 1.84 -4.96
C SER A 202 2.26 2.47 -4.38
N CYS A 203 1.72 3.49 -5.03
CA CYS A 203 0.58 4.28 -4.54
C CYS A 203 -0.79 3.74 -4.96
N SER A 204 -1.24 2.61 -4.42
CA SER A 204 -2.67 2.19 -4.53
C SER A 204 -3.47 2.59 -3.28
N SER A 205 -4.74 3.00 -3.47
CA SER A 205 -5.66 3.27 -2.35
C SER A 205 -5.92 2.03 -1.50
N PHE A 206 -5.97 0.85 -2.13
CA PHE A 206 -6.06 -0.45 -1.48
C PHE A 206 -4.87 -0.72 -0.54
N GLY A 207 -3.65 -0.58 -1.05
CA GLY A 207 -2.42 -0.76 -0.29
C GLY A 207 -2.19 0.31 0.76
N HIS A 208 -2.60 1.54 0.47
CA HIS A 208 -2.58 2.65 1.43
C HIS A 208 -3.49 2.37 2.62
N TRP A 209 -4.74 1.94 2.36
CA TRP A 209 -5.65 1.53 3.42
C TRP A 209 -5.08 0.38 4.24
N ALA A 210 -4.60 -0.67 3.57
CA ALA A 210 -4.06 -1.83 4.25
C ALA A 210 -2.85 -1.47 5.12
N GLY A 211 -1.96 -0.60 4.62
CA GLY A 211 -0.81 -0.09 5.35
C GLY A 211 -1.19 0.67 6.62
N LEU A 212 -2.13 1.61 6.53
CA LEU A 212 -2.60 2.35 7.71
C LEU A 212 -3.35 1.45 8.71
N SER A 213 -4.10 0.47 8.20
CA SER A 213 -4.87 -0.48 9.01
C SER A 213 -4.04 -1.62 9.58
N SER A 214 -2.79 -1.78 9.15
CA SER A 214 -1.91 -2.83 9.65
C SER A 214 -1.43 -2.50 11.07
N SER A 215 -1.53 -3.50 11.94
CA SER A 215 -0.95 -3.47 13.28
C SER A 215 0.49 -4.00 13.32
N GLY A 216 1.00 -4.48 12.19
CA GLY A 216 2.38 -4.94 12.04
C GLY A 216 3.34 -3.79 11.73
N ARG A 217 4.60 -4.15 11.46
CA ARG A 217 5.60 -3.22 10.94
C ARG A 217 5.30 -2.94 9.47
N VAL A 218 5.26 -1.68 9.07
CA VAL A 218 4.96 -1.25 7.70
C VAL A 218 6.15 -0.52 7.13
N PHE A 219 6.66 -1.01 6.00
CA PHE A 219 7.65 -0.34 5.17
C PHE A 219 6.94 0.24 3.96
N PHE A 220 6.99 1.56 3.83
CA PHE A 220 6.20 2.31 2.85
C PHE A 220 7.11 3.01 1.85
N THR A 221 7.06 2.59 0.60
CA THR A 221 7.90 3.17 -0.47
C THR A 221 7.45 4.58 -0.82
N GLN A 222 8.33 5.38 -1.43
CA GLN A 222 8.03 6.73 -1.89
C GLN A 222 6.76 6.78 -2.75
N MET A 223 5.92 7.81 -2.52
CA MET A 223 4.57 7.95 -3.08
C MET A 223 4.52 8.63 -4.45
N GLY A 224 5.49 8.35 -5.31
CA GLY A 224 5.51 8.81 -6.69
C GLY A 224 6.89 9.26 -7.16
N ASP A 225 6.98 9.48 -8.47
CA ASP A 225 8.17 9.91 -9.17
C ASP A 225 8.56 11.35 -8.77
N PRO A 226 9.71 11.55 -8.09
CA PRO A 226 10.13 12.87 -7.65
C PRO A 226 10.49 13.81 -8.82
N THR A 227 10.63 13.28 -10.03
CA THR A 227 11.01 14.04 -11.22
C THR A 227 9.86 14.29 -12.18
N ALA A 228 8.70 13.64 -11.96
CA ALA A 228 7.53 13.87 -12.78
C ALA A 228 6.88 15.22 -12.43
N ASP A 229 6.34 15.89 -13.45
CA ASP A 229 5.53 17.09 -13.26
C ASP A 229 4.14 16.69 -12.79
N MET A 230 4.06 16.27 -11.53
CA MET A 230 2.80 15.95 -10.88
C MET A 230 2.19 17.23 -10.30
N PRO A 231 0.85 17.35 -10.25
CA PRO A 231 0.17 18.43 -9.51
C PRO A 231 0.54 18.49 -8.01
N PHE A 232 1.33 17.51 -7.54
CA PHE A 232 1.87 17.31 -6.19
C PHE A 232 3.37 17.56 -6.08
N ARG A 233 4.03 18.06 -7.13
CA ARG A 233 5.50 18.26 -7.17
C ARG A 233 6.00 19.27 -6.14
N ASP A 234 5.17 20.25 -5.78
CA ASP A 234 5.45 21.23 -4.72
C ASP A 234 5.17 20.67 -3.31
N LEU A 235 4.53 19.50 -3.21
CA LEU A 235 4.53 18.74 -1.98
C LEU A 235 5.96 18.23 -1.82
N LYS A 236 6.78 18.97 -1.08
CA LYS A 236 7.89 18.35 -0.35
C LYS A 236 7.20 17.23 0.42
N PHE A 237 7.35 15.98 -0.01
CA PHE A 237 6.79 14.83 0.67
C PHE A 237 7.42 14.78 2.07
N VAL A 238 6.88 15.57 3.01
CA VAL A 238 7.23 15.51 4.40
C VAL A 238 6.69 14.17 4.82
N THR A 239 7.59 13.19 4.84
CA THR A 239 7.35 11.85 5.35
C THR A 239 6.61 11.96 6.68
N PRO A 240 5.30 11.67 6.74
CA PRO A 240 4.56 11.88 7.97
C PRO A 240 5.07 10.89 9.01
N THR A 241 5.22 11.34 10.26
CA THR A 241 5.54 10.42 11.35
C THR A 241 4.24 9.78 11.80
N VAL A 242 4.00 8.51 11.48
CA VAL A 242 2.75 7.83 11.84
C VAL A 242 2.84 7.27 13.27
N ASP A 243 3.70 6.28 13.48
CA ASP A 243 4.12 5.75 14.79
C ASP A 243 5.39 4.91 14.61
N SER A 244 5.87 4.25 15.67
CA SER A 244 7.09 3.43 15.62
C SER A 244 7.00 2.17 14.75
N SER A 245 5.79 1.74 14.37
CA SER A 245 5.58 0.60 13.47
C SER A 245 5.64 0.98 11.99
N PHE A 246 5.56 2.28 11.65
CA PHE A 246 5.55 2.75 10.27
C PHE A 246 6.88 3.36 9.89
N THR A 247 7.49 2.89 8.80
CA THR A 247 8.74 3.42 8.29
C THR A 247 8.58 3.73 6.81
N PHE A 248 8.75 5.00 6.46
CA PHE A 248 8.93 5.35 5.06
C PHE A 248 10.37 5.11 4.66
N VAL A 249 10.51 4.45 3.53
CA VAL A 249 11.79 3.93 3.09
C VAL A 249 12.17 4.59 1.78
N ASN A 250 13.38 5.14 1.75
CA ASN A 250 13.98 5.62 0.52
C ASN A 250 14.49 4.40 -0.26
N THR A 251 13.89 4.14 -1.42
CA THR A 251 14.19 2.97 -2.24
C THR A 251 14.17 3.32 -3.71
N SER A 252 14.93 2.56 -4.49
CA SER A 252 14.91 2.65 -5.95
C SER A 252 13.59 2.10 -6.47
N VAL A 253 12.86 2.93 -7.20
CA VAL A 253 11.63 2.56 -7.89
C VAL A 253 11.79 2.87 -9.37
N LEU A 254 11.42 1.94 -10.23
CA LEU A 254 11.45 2.13 -11.67
C LEU A 254 10.25 2.98 -12.09
N TRP A 255 10.35 4.28 -11.88
CA TRP A 255 9.33 5.24 -12.32
C TRP A 255 9.27 5.36 -13.84
N PRO A 256 8.14 5.81 -14.42
CA PRO A 256 8.03 6.05 -15.86
C PRO A 256 9.16 6.92 -16.43
N THR A 257 9.57 7.99 -15.74
CA THR A 257 10.66 8.87 -16.23
C THR A 257 12.00 8.15 -16.28
N LEU A 258 12.30 7.30 -15.29
CA LEU A 258 13.52 6.50 -15.27
C LEU A 258 13.46 5.42 -16.34
N ALA A 259 12.34 4.73 -16.48
CA ALA A 259 12.12 3.73 -17.53
C ALA A 259 12.34 4.34 -18.92
N GLN A 260 11.82 5.55 -19.18
CA GLN A 260 12.04 6.27 -20.43
C GLN A 260 13.52 6.58 -20.68
N ARG A 261 14.26 7.02 -19.65
CA ARG A 261 15.71 7.26 -19.75
C ARG A 261 16.51 5.99 -20.03
N LEU A 262 15.99 4.84 -19.61
CA LEU A 262 16.57 3.52 -19.90
C LEU A 262 16.10 2.95 -21.25
N GLY A 263 15.36 3.73 -22.05
CA GLY A 263 14.87 3.33 -23.37
C GLY A 263 13.71 2.34 -23.31
N MET A 264 12.93 2.35 -22.22
CA MET A 264 11.75 1.51 -22.08
C MET A 264 10.48 2.20 -22.57
N ALA A 265 9.61 1.44 -23.22
CA ALA A 265 8.29 1.92 -23.63
C ALA A 265 7.33 1.96 -22.44
N LEU A 266 6.55 3.05 -22.33
CA LEU A 266 5.75 3.37 -21.13
C LEU A 266 4.28 2.92 -21.23
N ASP A 267 3.77 2.67 -22.43
CA ASP A 267 2.38 2.30 -22.67
C ASP A 267 2.34 1.21 -23.73
N GLN A 268 2.34 -0.05 -23.29
CA GLN A 268 2.14 -1.15 -24.20
C GLN A 268 1.09 -2.11 -23.68
N GLU A 269 0.09 -2.35 -24.52
CA GLU A 269 -0.91 -3.39 -24.40
C GLU A 269 -0.28 -4.78 -24.13
N SER A 270 0.95 -5.00 -24.59
CA SER A 270 1.80 -6.14 -24.29
C SER A 270 3.25 -5.68 -24.19
N MET A 271 3.93 -5.96 -23.07
CA MET A 271 5.34 -5.60 -22.93
C MET A 271 6.23 -6.55 -23.76
N PRO A 272 7.05 -6.05 -24.70
CA PRO A 272 7.95 -6.88 -25.50
C PRO A 272 8.96 -7.58 -24.59
N GLU A 273 9.36 -8.80 -24.95
CA GLU A 273 10.27 -9.63 -24.15
C GLU A 273 11.59 -8.91 -23.81
N GLU A 274 12.15 -8.16 -24.76
CA GLU A 274 13.37 -7.37 -24.52
C GLU A 274 13.15 -6.27 -23.47
N GLN A 275 12.00 -5.61 -23.50
CA GLN A 275 11.65 -4.56 -22.54
C GLN A 275 11.46 -5.14 -21.14
N LEU A 276 10.75 -6.27 -21.05
CA LEU A 276 10.59 -7.01 -19.80
C LEU A 276 11.95 -7.47 -19.27
N ALA A 277 12.83 -8.01 -20.10
CA ALA A 277 14.18 -8.42 -19.69
C ALA A 277 15.00 -7.25 -19.11
N ARG A 278 14.99 -6.07 -19.75
CA ARG A 278 15.68 -4.88 -19.23
C ARG A 278 15.10 -4.41 -17.89
N MET A 279 13.78 -4.44 -17.75
CA MET A 279 13.12 -4.11 -16.49
C MET A 279 13.51 -5.10 -15.38
N LEU A 280 13.45 -6.40 -15.64
CA LEU A 280 13.84 -7.42 -14.66
C LEU A 280 15.31 -7.28 -14.25
N GLN A 281 16.21 -7.05 -15.22
CA GLN A 281 17.61 -6.79 -14.93
C GLN A 281 17.78 -5.57 -14.01
N TRP A 282 17.05 -4.48 -14.28
CA TRP A 282 17.09 -3.29 -13.43
C TRP A 282 16.61 -3.60 -12.01
N LEU A 283 15.48 -4.30 -11.86
CA LEU A 283 14.89 -4.66 -10.57
C LEU A 283 15.80 -5.58 -9.74
N GLU A 284 16.55 -6.47 -10.39
CA GLU A 284 17.49 -7.40 -9.74
C GLU A 284 18.84 -6.75 -9.38
N THR A 285 19.23 -5.68 -10.08
CA THR A 285 20.54 -5.03 -9.88
C THR A 285 20.49 -3.89 -8.87
N ASN A 286 19.33 -3.23 -8.75
CA ASN A 286 19.13 -2.11 -7.83
C ASN A 286 18.48 -2.57 -6.53
#